data_AF-A0A653YC49-F1
#
_entry.id   AF-A0A653YC49-F1
#
_cell.length_a   1.000
_cell.length_b   1.000
_cell.length_c   1.000
_cell.angle_alpha   90.00
_cell.angle_beta   90.00
_cell.angle_gamma   90.00
#
_symmetry.space_group_name_H-M   'P 1'
#
loop_
_entity.id
_entity.type
_entity.pdbx_description
1 polymer ?
#
loop_
_entity_poly.entity_id
_entity_poly.type
_entity_poly.pdbx_seq_one_letter_code
_entity_poly.pdbx_strand_id
1 'polypeptide(L)'
;MLAELTRETAKQASKIPMLSRMLDEIEAKAAHVPVAGLREFKHYSWKPLSSYVHGGIHAVHRHGRGFPMELALMQIRHSNGLLGLAGNLLLIIAGVPAEAGVMTGIYKEFADCLPPAEPPYPKKTEPAH
;
A
#
# COMPACT_ATOMS: atom_id res chain seq x y z
N MET A 1 -10.74 6.43 -11.88
CA MET A 1 -10.86 6.04 -13.30
C MET A 1 -9.69 5.15 -13.66
N LEU A 2 -9.93 3.97 -14.22
CA LEU A 2 -8.87 3.14 -14.78
C LEU A 2 -8.44 3.76 -16.12
N ALA A 3 -7.17 4.04 -16.30
CA ALA A 3 -6.65 4.61 -17.56
C ALA A 3 -6.80 3.58 -18.70
N GLU A 4 -7.20 4.04 -19.89
CA GLU A 4 -7.27 3.17 -21.07
C GLU A 4 -5.90 2.61 -21.44
N LEU A 5 -5.84 1.30 -21.73
CA LEU A 5 -4.63 0.59 -22.14
C LEU A 5 -4.35 0.88 -23.62
N THR A 6 -3.68 1.99 -23.89
CA THR A 6 -3.23 2.41 -25.23
C THR A 6 -1.70 2.39 -25.32
N ARG A 7 -1.15 2.42 -26.53
CA ARG A 7 0.31 2.52 -26.73
C ARG A 7 0.88 3.80 -26.11
N GLU A 8 0.13 4.90 -26.18
CA GLU A 8 0.54 6.17 -25.60
C GLU A 8 0.53 6.13 -24.07
N THR A 9 -0.50 5.56 -23.44
CA THR A 9 -0.53 5.41 -21.98
C THR A 9 0.54 4.45 -21.47
N ALA A 10 0.86 3.39 -22.22
CA ALA A 10 1.98 2.50 -21.91
C ALA A 10 3.35 3.23 -22.02
N LYS A 11 3.53 4.09 -23.03
CA LYS A 11 4.75 4.88 -23.24
C LYS A 11 4.91 6.01 -22.22
N GLN A 12 3.81 6.51 -21.65
CA GLN A 12 3.86 7.45 -20.53
C GLN A 12 4.14 6.73 -19.21
N ALA A 13 3.56 5.54 -19.00
CA ALA A 13 3.84 4.72 -17.82
C ALA A 13 5.33 4.34 -17.71
N SER A 14 6.03 4.12 -18.84
CA SER A 14 7.47 3.82 -18.82
C SER A 14 8.36 4.99 -18.39
N LYS A 15 7.83 6.21 -18.29
CA LYS A 15 8.54 7.39 -17.78
C LYS A 15 8.38 7.57 -16.26
N ILE A 16 7.48 6.80 -15.63
CA ILE A 16 7.26 6.89 -14.19
C ILE A 16 8.47 6.24 -13.49
N PRO A 17 9.12 6.93 -12.53
CA PRO A 17 10.22 6.36 -11.78
C PRO A 17 9.78 5.06 -11.08
N MET A 18 10.67 4.09 -11.01
CA MET A 18 10.42 2.85 -10.26
C MET A 18 10.06 3.18 -8.81
N LEU A 19 9.17 2.38 -8.20
CA LEU A 19 8.67 2.64 -6.84
C LEU A 19 9.80 2.93 -5.83
N SER A 20 10.92 2.22 -5.91
CA SER A 20 12.11 2.51 -5.09
C SER A 20 12.56 3.96 -5.18
N ARG A 21 12.71 4.46 -6.41
CA ARG A 21 13.16 5.82 -6.68
C ARG A 21 12.13 6.86 -6.26
N MET A 22 10.84 6.57 -6.41
CA MET A 22 9.77 7.43 -5.89
C MET A 22 9.88 7.60 -4.36
N LEU A 23 10.11 6.51 -3.62
CA LEU A 23 10.25 6.57 -2.16
C LEU A 23 11.48 7.39 -1.74
N ASP A 24 12.60 7.21 -2.43
CA ASP A 24 13.83 7.98 -2.16
C ASP A 24 13.61 9.49 -2.42
N GLU A 25 12.89 9.84 -3.49
CA GLU A 25 12.58 11.24 -3.83
C GLU A 25 11.57 11.88 -2.85
N ILE A 26 10.62 11.11 -2.32
CA ILE A 26 9.69 11.59 -1.27
C ILE A 26 10.46 11.83 0.04
N GLU A 27 11.37 10.92 0.41
CA GLU A 27 12.17 11.06 1.64
C GLU A 27 13.07 12.29 1.64
N ALA A 28 13.60 12.66 0.47
CA ALA A 28 14.40 13.87 0.31
C ALA A 28 13.59 15.18 0.50
N LYS A 29 12.26 15.13 0.40
CA LYS A 29 11.40 16.33 0.32
C LYS A 29 10.29 16.41 1.38
N ALA A 30 9.96 15.30 2.05
CA ALA A 30 8.85 15.19 2.98
C ALA A 30 9.31 14.72 4.37
N ALA A 31 8.45 14.89 5.38
CA ALA A 31 8.68 14.36 6.71
C ALA A 31 8.91 12.84 6.67
N HIS A 32 9.81 12.33 7.50
CA HIS A 32 10.26 10.93 7.49
C HIS A 32 9.11 9.91 7.77
N VAL A 33 8.11 10.34 8.53
CA VAL A 33 7.02 9.49 9.05
C VAL A 33 6.21 8.79 7.94
N PRO A 34 5.64 9.49 6.93
CA PRO A 34 4.90 8.84 5.84
C PRO A 34 5.76 7.89 4.99
N VAL A 35 7.06 8.18 4.82
CA VAL A 35 7.96 7.31 4.03
C VAL A 35 8.21 5.98 4.71
N ALA A 36 8.34 5.96 6.04
CA ALA A 36 8.55 4.73 6.80
C ALA A 36 7.41 3.72 6.58
N GLY A 37 6.16 4.16 6.66
CA GLY A 37 4.99 3.31 6.38
C GLY A 37 4.93 2.79 4.94
N LEU A 38 5.30 3.63 3.97
CA LEU A 38 5.37 3.21 2.56
C LEU A 38 6.50 2.20 2.30
N ARG A 39 7.65 2.35 2.98
CA ARG A 39 8.78 1.40 2.90
C ARG A 39 8.40 0.05 3.52
N GLU A 40 7.74 0.05 4.68
CA GLU A 40 7.23 -1.17 5.32
C GLU A 40 6.20 -1.87 4.42
N PHE A 41 5.25 -1.12 3.86
CA PHE A 41 4.27 -1.67 2.92
C PHE A 41 4.92 -2.33 1.70
N LYS A 42 5.92 -1.66 1.11
CA LYS A 42 6.70 -2.22 -0.01
C LYS A 42 7.42 -3.51 0.39
N HIS A 43 8.06 -3.53 1.56
CA HIS A 43 8.81 -4.71 2.05
C HIS A 43 7.95 -5.98 2.08
N TYR A 44 6.70 -5.88 2.57
CA TYR A 44 5.82 -7.03 2.69
C TYR A 44 4.95 -7.31 1.45
N SER A 45 4.58 -6.28 0.69
CA SER A 45 3.53 -6.41 -0.33
C SER A 45 4.05 -6.46 -1.77
N TRP A 46 5.30 -6.05 -2.03
CA TRP A 46 5.80 -5.82 -3.39
C TRP A 46 5.75 -7.06 -4.29
N LYS A 47 6.19 -8.22 -3.79
CA LYS A 47 6.19 -9.47 -4.58
C LYS A 47 4.81 -10.08 -4.76
N PRO A 48 3.99 -10.23 -3.71
CA PRO A 48 2.60 -10.65 -3.89
C PRO A 48 1.83 -9.80 -4.90
N LEU A 49 2.02 -8.46 -4.86
CA LEU A 49 1.41 -7.53 -5.82
C LEU A 49 1.93 -7.76 -7.24
N SER A 50 3.25 -7.90 -7.41
CA SER A 50 3.87 -8.15 -8.71
C SER A 50 3.44 -9.49 -9.31
N SER A 51 3.29 -10.53 -8.49
CA SER A 51 2.75 -11.83 -8.91
C SER A 51 1.30 -11.74 -9.36
N TYR A 52 0.46 -10.96 -8.67
CA TYR A 52 -0.95 -10.79 -9.03
C TYR A 52 -1.13 -10.03 -10.36
N VAL A 53 -0.39 -8.92 -10.54
CA VAL A 53 -0.47 -8.07 -11.75
C VAL A 53 -0.06 -8.81 -13.02
N HIS A 54 0.94 -9.70 -12.93
CA HIS A 54 1.45 -10.44 -14.08
C HIS A 54 0.78 -11.80 -14.30
N GLY A 55 -0.33 -12.10 -13.60
CA GLY A 55 -0.98 -13.41 -13.71
C GLY A 55 -0.09 -14.56 -13.23
N GLY A 56 0.81 -14.30 -12.28
CA GLY A 56 1.74 -15.26 -11.71
C GLY A 56 1.07 -16.36 -10.89
N ILE A 57 1.90 -17.21 -10.25
CA ILE A 57 1.48 -18.43 -9.53
C ILE A 57 0.27 -18.20 -8.63
N HIS A 58 0.19 -17.07 -7.92
CA HIS A 58 -0.95 -16.78 -7.05
C HIS A 58 -2.26 -16.54 -7.81
N ALA A 59 -2.25 -15.86 -8.96
CA ALA A 59 -3.45 -15.65 -9.77
C ALA A 59 -3.97 -16.98 -10.36
N VAL A 60 -3.06 -17.81 -10.88
CA VAL A 60 -3.38 -19.14 -11.41
C VAL A 60 -3.93 -20.06 -10.30
N HIS A 61 -3.28 -20.10 -9.14
CA HIS A 61 -3.70 -20.93 -8.02
C HIS A 61 -5.08 -20.53 -7.49
N ARG A 62 -5.38 -19.22 -7.44
CA ARG A 62 -6.68 -18.69 -6.99
C ARG A 62 -7.79 -18.90 -8.01
N HIS A 63 -7.50 -18.87 -9.30
CA HIS A 63 -8.48 -19.17 -10.34
C HIS A 63 -8.96 -20.63 -10.25
N GLY A 64 -8.05 -21.57 -9.97
CA GLY A 64 -8.39 -23.00 -9.88
C GLY A 64 -8.94 -23.46 -8.53
N ARG A 65 -8.64 -22.78 -7.42
CA ARG A 65 -9.00 -23.23 -6.05
C ARG A 65 -9.89 -22.26 -5.27
N GLY A 66 -10.27 -21.14 -5.88
CA GLY A 66 -10.98 -20.05 -5.22
C GLY A 66 -10.05 -19.14 -4.41
N PHE A 67 -10.62 -18.05 -3.90
CA PHE A 67 -9.91 -17.08 -3.08
C PHE A 67 -10.29 -17.28 -1.61
N PRO A 68 -9.35 -17.67 -0.72
CA PRO A 68 -9.66 -17.84 0.70
C PRO A 68 -10.24 -16.56 1.32
N MET A 69 -11.37 -16.68 2.03
CA MET A 69 -12.08 -15.54 2.61
C MET A 69 -11.19 -14.70 3.52
N GLU A 70 -10.38 -15.34 4.36
CA GLU A 70 -9.45 -14.66 5.27
C GLU A 70 -8.44 -13.78 4.52
N LEU A 71 -7.93 -14.27 3.38
CA LEU A 71 -7.04 -13.48 2.54
C LEU A 71 -7.78 -12.29 1.92
N ALA A 72 -9.05 -12.43 1.57
CA ALA A 72 -9.83 -11.36 0.94
C ALA A 72 -10.09 -10.24 1.95
N LEU A 73 -10.50 -10.63 3.17
CA LEU A 73 -10.70 -9.71 4.29
C LEU A 73 -9.40 -8.97 4.64
N MET A 74 -8.28 -9.69 4.72
CA MET A 74 -6.98 -9.06 4.98
C MET A 74 -6.56 -8.12 3.85
N GLN A 75 -6.79 -8.48 2.59
CA GLN A 75 -6.50 -7.62 1.46
C GLN A 75 -7.28 -6.29 1.53
N ILE A 76 -8.58 -6.35 1.84
CA ILE A 76 -9.43 -5.17 2.02
C ILE A 76 -8.91 -4.31 3.18
N ARG A 77 -8.59 -4.93 4.32
CA ARG A 77 -8.02 -4.23 5.48
C ARG A 77 -6.71 -3.52 5.14
N HIS A 78 -5.80 -4.19 4.44
CA HIS A 78 -4.55 -3.58 3.98
C HIS A 78 -4.79 -2.42 2.99
N SER A 79 -5.78 -2.52 2.11
CA SER A 79 -6.19 -1.42 1.24
C SER A 79 -6.68 -0.21 2.05
N ASN A 80 -7.46 -0.42 3.11
CA ASN A 80 -7.90 0.66 4.01
C ASN A 80 -6.72 1.29 4.75
N GLY A 81 -5.76 0.48 5.23
CA GLY A 81 -4.52 0.97 5.84
C GLY A 81 -3.71 1.87 4.88
N LEU A 82 -3.63 1.49 3.61
CA LEU A 82 -2.96 2.29 2.58
C LEU A 82 -3.68 3.63 2.31
N LEU A 83 -5.01 3.63 2.30
CA LEU A 83 -5.81 4.87 2.22
C LEU A 83 -5.56 5.76 3.45
N GLY A 84 -5.40 5.17 4.63
CA GLY A 84 -5.01 5.91 5.84
C GLY A 84 -3.63 6.58 5.71
N LEU A 85 -2.63 5.88 5.15
CA LEU A 85 -1.32 6.47 4.87
C LEU A 85 -1.43 7.65 3.89
N ALA A 86 -2.24 7.50 2.84
CA ALA A 86 -2.51 8.59 1.89
C ALA A 86 -3.21 9.79 2.57
N GLY A 87 -4.18 9.53 3.46
CA GLY A 87 -4.84 10.55 4.27
C GLY A 87 -3.87 11.35 5.14
N ASN A 88 -2.96 10.67 5.86
CA ASN A 88 -1.91 11.36 6.63
C ASN A 88 -1.02 12.23 5.75
N LEU A 89 -0.60 11.71 4.59
CA LEU A 89 0.21 12.48 3.64
C LEU A 89 -0.53 13.73 3.14
N LEU A 90 -1.82 13.63 2.84
CA LEU A 90 -2.64 14.77 2.43
C LEU A 90 -2.74 15.84 3.52
N LEU A 91 -2.94 15.45 4.78
CA LEU A 91 -2.97 16.39 5.90
C LEU A 91 -1.63 17.10 6.10
N ILE A 92 -0.51 16.36 5.98
CA ILE A 92 0.84 16.93 6.05
C ILE A 92 1.03 17.97 4.93
N ILE A 93 0.64 17.64 3.69
CA ILE A 93 0.77 18.56 2.54
C ILE A 93 -0.14 19.79 2.73
N ALA A 94 -1.33 19.61 3.29
CA ALA A 94 -2.26 20.69 3.57
C ALA A 94 -1.86 21.56 4.79
N GLY A 95 -0.80 21.20 5.51
CA GLY A 95 -0.36 21.91 6.71
C GLY A 95 -1.30 21.74 7.90
N VAL A 96 -2.11 20.68 7.92
CA VAL A 96 -3.01 20.38 9.04
C VAL A 96 -2.20 19.73 10.17
N PRO A 97 -2.20 20.30 11.39
CA PRO A 97 -1.44 19.76 12.52
C PRO A 97 -1.98 18.40 12.97
N ALA A 98 -1.10 17.52 13.44
CA ALA A 98 -1.48 16.18 13.91
C ALA A 98 -2.42 16.22 15.12
N GLU A 99 -2.30 17.28 15.93
CA GLU A 99 -3.12 17.59 17.10
C GLU A 99 -4.60 17.82 16.75
N ALA A 100 -4.90 18.15 15.48
CA ALA A 100 -6.28 18.21 15.00
C ALA A 100 -6.98 16.84 15.05
N GLY A 101 -6.22 15.75 15.17
CA GLY A 101 -6.75 14.42 15.46
C GLY A 101 -7.62 13.82 14.34
N VAL A 102 -7.62 14.40 13.14
CA VAL A 102 -8.50 13.99 12.02
C VAL A 102 -8.30 12.52 11.66
N MET A 103 -7.07 12.12 11.34
CA MET A 103 -6.77 10.71 11.03
C MET A 103 -6.90 9.81 12.26
N THR A 104 -6.59 10.30 13.46
CA THR A 104 -6.78 9.55 14.71
C THR A 104 -8.26 9.21 14.94
N GLY A 105 -9.18 10.13 14.63
CA GLY A 105 -10.62 9.88 14.67
C GLY A 105 -11.04 8.80 13.69
N ILE A 106 -10.61 8.92 12.42
CA ILE A 106 -10.88 7.92 11.37
C ILE A 106 -10.35 6.54 11.78
N TYR A 107 -9.11 6.46 12.30
CA TYR A 107 -8.54 5.19 12.73
C TYR A 107 -9.29 4.54 13.89
N LYS A 108 -9.83 5.33 14.81
CA LYS A 108 -10.65 4.81 15.92
C LYS A 108 -12.02 4.35 15.44
N GLU A 109 -12.68 5.14 14.59
CA GLU A 109 -14.01 4.84 14.07
C GLU A 109 -14.02 3.57 13.22
N PHE A 110 -12.99 3.37 12.39
CA PHE A 110 -12.90 2.29 11.42
C PHE A 110 -11.91 1.18 11.82
N ALA A 111 -11.64 1.03 13.13
CA ALA A 111 -10.64 0.10 13.66
C ALA A 111 -10.89 -1.38 13.27
N ASP A 112 -12.14 -1.77 13.07
CA ASP A 112 -12.59 -3.12 12.73
C ASP A 112 -12.27 -3.54 11.27
N CYS A 113 -12.09 -2.56 10.39
CA CYS A 113 -11.78 -2.75 8.98
C CYS A 113 -10.38 -2.25 8.58
N LEU A 114 -9.52 -1.95 9.56
CA LEU A 114 -8.11 -1.64 9.37
C LEU A 114 -7.22 -2.88 9.58
N PRO A 115 -5.95 -2.85 9.14
CA PRO A 115 -5.00 -3.89 9.47
C PRO A 115 -4.83 -3.98 10.98
N PRO A 116 -4.68 -5.20 11.54
CA PRO A 116 -4.40 -5.34 12.96
C PRO A 116 -3.09 -4.64 13.32
N ALA A 117 -3.05 -4.00 14.48
CA ALA A 117 -1.88 -3.25 14.96
C ALA A 117 -0.65 -4.17 15.13
N GLU A 118 -0.88 -5.43 15.50
CA GLU A 118 0.15 -6.45 15.53
C GLU A 118 -0.03 -7.44 14.39
N PRO A 119 1.05 -7.74 13.63
CA PRO A 119 1.01 -8.81 12.66
C PRO A 119 0.84 -10.14 13.40
N PRO A 120 -0.02 -11.06 12.91
CA PRO A 120 -0.16 -12.40 13.50
C PRO A 120 1.08 -13.29 13.30
N TYR A 121 2.15 -12.75 12.70
CA TYR A 121 3.39 -13.43 12.42
C TYR A 121 4.58 -12.55 12.85
N PRO A 122 5.71 -13.14 13.28
CA PRO A 122 6.90 -12.37 13.64
C PRO A 122 7.38 -11.54 12.46
N LYS A 123 7.75 -10.28 12.73
CA LYS A 123 8.35 -9.38 11.74
C LYS A 123 9.59 -10.06 11.17
N LYS A 124 9.66 -10.16 9.85
CA LYS A 124 10.86 -10.68 9.16
C LYS A 124 11.81 -9.52 8.91
N THR A 125 13.10 -9.76 9.11
CA THR A 125 14.17 -8.80 8.77
C THR A 125 14.52 -8.86 7.29
N GLU A 126 14.25 -9.99 6.64
CA GLU A 126 14.53 -10.22 5.22
C GLU A 126 13.32 -9.81 4.35
N PRO A 127 13.53 -9.06 3.26
CA PRO A 127 12.47 -8.69 2.33
C PRO A 127 11.80 -9.92 1.75
N ALA A 128 10.48 -9.85 1.52
CA ALA A 128 9.73 -10.93 0.89
C ALA A 128 10.47 -11.42 -0.38
N HIS A 129 10.85 -12.70 -0.42
CA HIS A 129 11.49 -13.38 -1.55
C HIS A 129 10.50 -13.70 -2.68
#